data_AF-A0A8S2PVA4-F1
#
_entry.id   AF-A0A8S2PVA4-F1
#
_cell.length_a   1.000
_cell.length_b   1.000
_cell.length_c   1.000
_cell.angle_alpha   90.00
_cell.angle_beta   90.00
_cell.angle_gamma   90.00
#
_symmetry.space_group_name_H-M   'P 1'
#
loop_
_entity.id
_entity.type
_entity.pdbx_description
1 polymer ?
#
loop_
_entity_poly.entity_id
_entity_poly.type
_entity_poly.pdbx_seq_one_letter_code
_entity_poly.pdbx_strand_id
1 'polypeptide(L)'
;MDEHLLKAGAAHAPRPGDELSRLPFVKSWFRTRNAIVFYLSNGTLQINFFQDHTKVILCPLMSAVTYINEHREIRTYRLPALEQCGCSKQLFTRIKYAKSMIDRILAAKSNQNRLH
;
A
#
# COMPACT_ATOMS: atom_id res chain seq x y z
N MET A 1 15.38 5.24 -13.40
CA MET A 1 13.91 5.44 -13.28
C MET A 1 13.52 6.87 -13.64
N ASP A 2 14.50 7.77 -13.79
CA ASP A 2 14.29 9.22 -13.74
C ASP A 2 13.87 9.85 -15.07
N GLU A 3 14.04 9.13 -16.18
CA GLU A 3 13.75 9.67 -17.52
C GLU A 3 12.32 9.37 -18.01
N HIS A 4 11.72 8.25 -17.59
CA HIS A 4 10.51 7.71 -18.23
C HIS A 4 9.33 7.51 -17.26
N LEU A 5 9.52 7.73 -15.96
CA LEU A 5 8.51 7.42 -14.95
C LEU A 5 8.19 8.64 -14.08
N LEU A 6 6.90 8.78 -13.77
CA LEU A 6 6.43 9.80 -12.84
C LEU A 6 6.59 9.32 -11.39
N LYS A 7 7.12 10.18 -10.53
CA LYS A 7 7.22 9.91 -9.09
C LYS A 7 5.83 9.96 -8.45
N ALA A 8 5.37 8.82 -7.93
CA ALA A 8 4.13 8.76 -7.16
C ALA A 8 4.29 9.53 -5.84
N GLY A 9 3.32 10.39 -5.51
CA GLY A 9 3.36 11.17 -4.28
C GLY A 9 4.32 12.36 -4.29
N ALA A 10 4.77 12.83 -5.46
CA ALA A 10 5.74 13.92 -5.59
C ALA A 10 5.36 15.23 -4.89
N ALA A 11 4.06 15.49 -4.69
CA ALA A 11 3.58 16.67 -3.99
C ALA A 11 3.81 16.62 -2.47
N HIS A 12 4.15 15.45 -1.91
CA HIS A 12 4.38 15.29 -0.48
C HIS A 12 5.86 15.50 -0.17
N ALA A 13 6.18 16.62 0.51
CA ALA A 13 7.54 16.91 0.94
C ALA A 13 7.99 15.92 2.04
N PRO A 14 9.27 15.50 2.04
CA PRO A 14 9.87 14.81 3.17
C PRO A 14 9.73 15.65 4.45
N ARG A 15 9.46 14.99 5.57
CA ARG A 15 9.44 15.66 6.88
C ARG A 15 10.84 15.64 7.50
N PRO A 16 11.21 16.66 8.29
CA PRO A 16 12.43 16.61 9.09
C PRO A 16 12.50 15.31 9.92
N GLY A 17 13.62 14.60 9.86
CA GLY A 17 13.81 13.31 10.53
C GLY A 17 13.42 12.06 9.71
N ASP A 18 12.76 12.20 8.56
CA ASP A 18 12.50 11.06 7.66
C ASP A 18 13.81 10.43 7.15
N GLU A 19 14.87 11.23 7.01
CA GLU A 19 16.22 10.79 6.61
C GLU A 19 16.91 9.86 7.62
N LEU A 20 16.49 9.88 8.89
CA LEU A 20 17.00 9.00 9.93
C LEU A 20 16.25 7.66 9.98
N SER A 21 15.13 7.55 9.26
CA SER A 21 14.34 6.33 9.23
C SER A 21 15.08 5.21 8.49
N ARG A 22 15.03 3.99 9.03
CA ARG A 22 15.58 2.81 8.34
C ARG A 22 14.87 2.62 7.00
N LEU A 23 15.63 2.71 5.92
CA LEU A 23 15.11 2.53 4.56
C LEU A 23 14.58 1.09 4.39
N PRO A 24 13.28 0.91 4.06
CA PRO A 24 12.75 -0.42 3.79
C PRO A 24 13.21 -0.91 2.41
N PHE A 25 13.20 -2.23 2.23
CA PHE A 25 13.39 -2.87 0.94
C PHE A 25 12.13 -3.65 0.55
N VAL A 26 11.98 -3.97 -0.74
CA VAL A 26 10.89 -4.83 -1.21
C VAL A 26 11.17 -6.26 -0.75
N LYS A 27 10.39 -6.75 0.23
CA LYS A 27 10.50 -8.11 0.75
C LYS A 27 9.89 -9.14 -0.20
N SER A 28 8.77 -8.79 -0.83
CA SER A 28 8.17 -9.56 -1.92
C SER A 28 7.28 -8.68 -2.78
N TRP A 29 7.03 -9.13 -4.01
CA TRP A 29 6.09 -8.47 -4.91
C TRP A 29 5.42 -9.49 -5.82
N PHE A 30 4.22 -9.16 -6.29
CA PHE A 30 3.54 -9.95 -7.31
C PHE A 30 2.56 -9.08 -8.08
N ARG A 31 2.20 -9.54 -9.28
CA ARG A 31 1.18 -8.92 -10.11
C ARG A 31 -0.10 -9.74 -10.10
N THR A 32 -1.21 -9.02 -10.27
CA THR A 32 -2.49 -9.59 -10.66
C THR A 32 -2.90 -8.99 -12.01
N ARG A 33 -4.08 -9.34 -12.50
CA ARG A 33 -4.65 -8.69 -13.68
C ARG A 33 -4.86 -7.17 -13.47
N ASN A 34 -5.12 -6.74 -12.24
CA ASN A 34 -5.62 -5.39 -11.95
C ASN A 34 -4.59 -4.49 -11.26
N ALA A 35 -3.57 -5.07 -10.63
CA ALA A 35 -2.63 -4.31 -9.82
C ALA A 35 -1.25 -4.99 -9.71
N ILE A 36 -0.26 -4.19 -9.31
CA ILE A 36 1.00 -4.67 -8.76
C ILE A 36 0.99 -4.44 -7.25
N VAL A 37 1.45 -5.46 -6.50
CA VAL A 37 1.49 -5.48 -5.04
C VAL A 37 2.95 -5.55 -4.61
N PHE A 38 3.35 -4.63 -3.75
CA PHE A 38 4.66 -4.60 -3.09
C PHE A 38 4.47 -4.78 -1.59
N TYR A 39 5.19 -5.72 -1.01
CA TYR A 39 5.26 -5.91 0.44
C TYR A 39 6.67 -5.58 0.91
N LEU A 40 6.80 -4.57 1.76
CA LEU A 40 8.07 -4.03 2.21
C LEU A 40 8.53 -4.68 3.52
N SER A 41 9.84 -4.61 3.78
CA SER A 41 10.47 -5.20 4.96
C SER A 41 9.97 -4.63 6.30
N ASN A 42 9.48 -3.39 6.30
CA ASN A 42 8.86 -2.74 7.46
C ASN A 42 7.37 -3.10 7.65
N GLY A 43 6.83 -4.03 6.84
CA GLY A 43 5.44 -4.47 6.91
C GLY A 43 4.47 -3.63 6.08
N THR A 44 4.92 -2.54 5.44
CA THR A 44 4.07 -1.75 4.54
C THR A 44 3.64 -2.58 3.34
N LEU A 45 2.35 -2.49 2.99
CA LEU A 45 1.81 -3.03 1.74
C LEU A 45 1.45 -1.87 0.82
N GLN A 46 2.00 -1.85 -0.38
CA GLN A 46 1.63 -0.90 -1.42
C GLN A 46 0.99 -1.62 -2.61
N ILE A 47 -0.14 -1.11 -3.08
CA ILE A 47 -0.87 -1.62 -4.24
C ILE A 47 -1.05 -0.48 -5.23
N ASN A 48 -0.56 -0.67 -6.45
CA ASN A 48 -0.77 0.26 -7.55
C ASN A 48 -1.72 -0.38 -8.55
N PHE A 49 -2.88 0.23 -8.77
CA PHE A 49 -3.88 -0.27 -9.70
C PHE A 49 -3.61 0.26 -11.11
N PHE A 50 -3.73 -0.62 -12.11
CA PHE A 50 -3.29 -0.30 -13.47
C PHE A 50 -4.27 0.61 -14.22
N GLN A 51 -5.57 0.36 -14.09
CA GLN A 51 -6.58 0.99 -14.94
C GLN A 51 -6.82 2.47 -14.61
N ASP A 52 -6.88 2.82 -13.33
CA ASP A 52 -7.23 4.17 -12.87
C ASP A 52 -6.09 4.87 -12.13
N HIS A 53 -4.91 4.25 -12.09
CA HIS A 53 -3.71 4.76 -11.44
C HIS A 53 -3.84 5.10 -9.95
N THR A 54 -4.93 4.68 -9.30
CA THR A 54 -5.10 4.82 -7.84
C THR A 54 -4.11 3.92 -7.10
N LYS A 55 -3.80 4.28 -5.85
CA LYS A 55 -2.84 3.52 -5.02
C LYS A 55 -3.34 3.41 -3.60
N VAL A 56 -3.05 2.28 -2.97
CA VAL A 56 -3.27 2.03 -1.54
C VAL A 56 -1.94 1.70 -0.90
N ILE A 57 -1.61 2.39 0.19
CA ILE A 57 -0.43 2.12 1.02
C ILE A 57 -0.92 1.86 2.44
N LEU A 58 -0.84 0.61 2.89
CA LEU A 58 -1.20 0.20 4.25
C LEU A 58 0.05 0.16 5.13
N CYS A 59 -0.01 0.85 6.27
CA CYS A 59 1.04 0.82 7.28
C CYS A 59 0.48 0.15 8.55
N PRO A 60 0.94 -1.06 8.91
CA PRO A 60 0.41 -1.77 10.08
C PRO A 60 0.78 -1.07 11.39
N LEU A 61 1.98 -0.47 11.48
CA LEU A 61 2.45 0.21 12.69
C LEU A 61 1.60 1.43 13.05
N MET A 62 1.10 2.14 12.04
CA MET A 62 0.25 3.31 12.21
C MET A 62 -1.25 2.97 12.23
N SER A 63 -1.60 1.70 11.99
CA SER A 63 -2.97 1.25 11.71
C SER A 63 -3.68 2.21 10.73
N ALA A 64 -3.01 2.47 9.60
CA ALA A 64 -3.42 3.52 8.67
C ALA A 64 -3.34 3.09 7.21
N VAL A 65 -4.18 3.70 6.38
CA VAL A 65 -4.20 3.57 4.93
C VAL A 65 -3.99 4.93 4.29
N THR A 66 -3.02 5.03 3.39
CA THR A 66 -2.89 6.18 2.49
C THR A 66 -3.49 5.79 1.15
N TYR A 67 -4.43 6.61 0.68
CA TYR A 67 -5.08 6.48 -0.62
C TYR A 67 -4.61 7.61 -1.53
N ILE A 68 -4.17 7.24 -2.73
CA ILE A 68 -3.88 8.17 -3.82
C ILE A 68 -4.95 7.95 -4.87
N ASN A 69 -5.81 8.94 -5.10
CA ASN A 69 -6.92 8.81 -6.04
C ASN A 69 -6.49 9.08 -7.50
N GLU A 70 -7.45 9.01 -8.44
CA GLU A 70 -7.21 9.28 -9.87
C GLU A 70 -6.69 10.70 -10.16
N HIS A 71 -7.02 11.67 -9.29
CA HIS A 71 -6.53 13.05 -9.36
C HIS A 71 -5.16 13.25 -8.69
N ARG A 72 -4.52 12.16 -8.24
CA ARG A 72 -3.24 12.17 -7.51
C ARG A 72 -3.30 12.86 -6.14
N GLU A 73 -4.50 13.12 -5.62
CA GLU A 73 -4.67 13.62 -4.26
C GLU A 73 -4.33 12.51 -3.28
N ILE A 74 -3.59 12.88 -2.24
CA ILE A 74 -3.07 11.95 -1.24
C ILE A 74 -3.82 12.21 0.06
N ARG A 75 -4.47 11.17 0.60
CA ARG A 75 -5.11 11.24 1.91
C ARG A 75 -4.74 10.02 2.75
N THR A 76 -4.34 10.26 3.99
CA THR A 76 -4.04 9.21 4.96
C THR A 76 -5.14 9.14 6.00
N TYR A 77 -5.68 7.94 6.21
CA TYR A 77 -6.76 7.66 7.14
C TYR A 77 -6.30 6.64 8.16
N ARG A 78 -6.61 6.87 9.44
CA ARG A 78 -6.51 5.83 10.45
C ARG A 78 -7.65 4.83 10.25
N LEU A 79 -7.35 3.54 10.27
CA LEU A 79 -8.35 2.48 10.07
C LEU A 79 -9.50 2.56 11.10
N PRO A 80 -9.26 2.82 12.41
CA PRO A 80 -10.36 2.99 13.37
C PRO A 80 -11.28 4.18 13.03
N ALA A 81 -10.75 5.25 12.45
CA ALA A 81 -11.56 6.40 12.04
C ALA A 81 -12.44 6.05 10.83
N LEU A 82 -11.95 5.22 9.90
CA LEU A 82 -12.75 4.74 8.77
C LEU A 82 -13.87 3.80 9.22
N GLU A 83 -13.63 3.00 10.26
CA GLU A 83 -14.64 2.12 10.85
C GLU A 83 -15.78 2.93 11.48
N GLN A 84 -15.45 4.02 12.20
CA GLN A 84 -16.42 4.87 12.88
C GLN A 84 -17.19 5.79 11.93
N CYS A 85 -16.50 6.42 10.99
CA CYS A 85 -17.06 7.47 10.14
C CYS A 85 -17.46 6.98 8.73
N GLY A 86 -17.11 5.74 8.38
CA GLY A 86 -17.25 5.22 7.04
C GLY A 86 -16.22 5.79 6.05
N CYS A 87 -16.36 5.38 4.78
CA CYS A 87 -15.52 5.87 3.69
C CYS A 87 -16.27 5.81 2.35
N SER A 88 -15.66 6.37 1.30
CA SER A 88 -16.22 6.26 -0.04
C SER A 88 -16.23 4.80 -0.51
N LYS A 89 -17.22 4.44 -1.34
CA LYS A 89 -17.33 3.09 -1.92
C LYS A 89 -16.07 2.67 -2.68
N GLN A 90 -15.41 3.62 -3.33
CA GLN A 90 -14.17 3.40 -4.04
C GLN A 90 -13.05 2.99 -3.06
N LEU A 91 -12.83 3.77 -2.00
CA LEU A 91 -11.82 3.46 -0.97
C LEU A 91 -12.11 2.12 -0.29
N PHE A 92 -13.37 1.87 0.08
CA PHE A 92 -13.79 0.59 0.67
C PHE A 92 -13.43 -0.60 -0.22
N THR A 93 -13.72 -0.50 -1.52
CA THR A 93 -13.40 -1.55 -2.51
C THR A 93 -11.89 -1.80 -2.59
N ARG A 94 -11.07 -0.75 -2.52
CA ARG A 94 -9.61 -0.86 -2.54
C ARG A 94 -9.06 -1.47 -1.25
N ILE A 95 -9.62 -1.13 -0.09
CA ILE A 95 -9.27 -1.74 1.20
C ILE A 95 -9.65 -3.23 1.21
N LYS A 96 -10.85 -3.58 0.70
CA LYS A 96 -11.28 -4.98 0.57
C LYS A 96 -10.34 -5.78 -0.33
N TYR A 97 -9.95 -5.21 -1.46
CA TYR A 97 -8.94 -5.82 -2.34
C TYR A 97 -7.60 -6.00 -1.64
N ALA A 98 -7.16 -4.98 -0.88
CA ALA A 98 -5.91 -5.04 -0.13
C ALA A 98 -5.91 -6.15 0.93
N LYS A 99 -7.03 -6.36 1.63
CA LYS A 99 -7.22 -7.51 2.53
C LYS A 99 -6.97 -8.84 1.80
N SER A 100 -7.58 -9.05 0.63
CA SER A 100 -7.36 -10.28 -0.15
C SER A 100 -5.90 -10.47 -0.57
N MET A 101 -5.16 -9.38 -0.83
CA MET A 101 -3.73 -9.46 -1.13
C MET A 101 -2.90 -9.85 0.11
N ILE A 102 -3.27 -9.35 1.29
CA ILE A 102 -2.66 -9.74 2.57
C ILE A 102 -2.90 -11.23 2.82
N ASP A 103 -4.15 -11.69 2.67
CA ASP A 103 -4.51 -13.10 2.86
C ASP A 103 -3.65 -14.01 1.97
N ARG A 104 -3.42 -13.62 0.70
CA ARG A 104 -2.52 -14.32 -0.22
C ARG A 104 -1.06 -14.34 0.24
N ILE A 105 -0.54 -13.22 0.75
CA ILE A 105 0.82 -13.14 1.29
C ILE A 105 0.99 -14.05 2.51
N LEU A 106 -0.01 -14.09 3.39
CA LEU A 106 0.01 -14.94 4.58
C LEU A 106 -0.03 -16.43 4.21
N ALA A 107 -0.89 -16.82 3.26
CA ALA A 107 -0.96 -18.19 2.77
C ALA A 107 0.36 -18.65 2.10
N ALA A 108 1.03 -17.77 1.37
CA ALA A 108 2.34 -18.09 0.79
C ALA A 108 3.40 -18.34 1.86
N LYS A 109 3.40 -17.56 2.96
CA LYS A 109 4.32 -17.75 4.10
C LYS A 109 4.04 -19.05 4.85
N SER A 110 2.77 -19.40 5.08
CA SER A 110 2.43 -20.64 5.78
C SER A 110 2.89 -21.88 5.01
N ASN A 111 2.85 -21.83 3.68
CA ASN A 111 3.33 -22.93 2.83
C ASN A 111 4.86 -23.06 2.86
N GLN A 112 5.58 -21.94 2.92
CA GLN A 112 7.05 -21.97 3.08
C GLN A 112 7.47 -22.58 4.42
N ASN A 113 6.78 -22.23 5.51
CA ASN A 113 7.10 -22.76 6.84
C ASN A 113 6.77 -24.26 7.02
N ARG A 114 5.95 -24.86 6.14
CA ARG A 114 5.64 -26.31 6.18
C ARG A 114 6.64 -27.16 5.41
N LEU A 115 7.49 -26.54 4.58
CA LEU A 115 8.51 -27.20 3.78
C LEU A 115 9.88 -27.26 4.48
N HIS A 116 9.96 -26.71 5.70
CA HIS A 116 11.09 -26.76 6.61
C HIS A 116 10.67 -27.48 7.90
#